data_AF-A0AAW9DKR8-F1
#
_entry.id   AF-A0AAW9DKR8-F1
#
_cell.length_a   1.000
_cell.length_b   1.000
_cell.length_c   1.000
_cell.angle_alpha   90.00
_cell.angle_beta   90.00
_cell.angle_gamma   90.00
#
_symmetry.space_group_name_H-M   'P 1'
#
loop_
_entity.id
_entity.type
_entity.pdbx_description
1 polymer ?
#
loop_
_entity_poly.entity_id
_entity_poly.type
_entity_poly.pdbx_seq_one_letter_code
_entity_poly.pdbx_strand_id
1 'polypeptide(L)'
;MAGVMLELRACAPEKNRFRSWRIEIDRDLFGLLNARITFGRIGTTGRTRRWDFPTDAEAARFLRAKLRRRASGTRRRGAVYRVIDASATAMPFIETLLSVDRSPE
;
A
#
# COMPACT_ATOMS: atom_id res chain seq x y z
N MET A 1 8.74 -2.48 14.79
CA MET A 1 7.46 -2.41 14.08
C MET A 1 7.07 -3.84 13.78
N ALA A 2 5.85 -4.25 14.14
CA ALA A 2 5.34 -5.58 13.78
C ALA A 2 5.14 -5.68 12.26
N GLY A 3 4.97 -6.89 11.73
CA GLY A 3 4.73 -7.12 10.31
C GLY A 3 3.58 -6.25 9.78
N VAL A 4 3.83 -5.54 8.67
CA VAL A 4 2.84 -4.71 7.99
C VAL A 4 2.48 -5.39 6.68
N MET A 5 1.20 -5.69 6.48
CA MET A 5 0.67 -6.10 5.19
C MET A 5 -0.45 -5.15 4.79
N LEU A 6 -0.43 -4.69 3.54
CA LEU A 6 -1.50 -3.85 3.00
C LEU A 6 -1.68 -4.12 1.51
N GLU A 7 -2.89 -4.49 1.12
CA GLU A 7 -3.32 -4.62 -0.26
C GLU A 7 -4.33 -3.54 -0.62
N LEU A 8 -4.05 -2.86 -1.73
CA LEU A 8 -4.91 -1.88 -2.36
C LEU A 8 -5.24 -2.32 -3.79
N ARG A 9 -6.48 -2.07 -4.22
CA ARG A 9 -6.89 -2.22 -5.61
C ARG A 9 -7.52 -0.93 -6.12
N ALA A 10 -7.23 -0.62 -7.37
CA ALA A 10 -7.90 0.45 -8.10
C ALA A 10 -8.57 -0.15 -9.34
N CYS A 11 -9.89 -0.05 -9.38
CA CYS A 11 -10.73 -0.53 -10.47
C CYS A 11 -11.51 0.66 -11.04
N ALA A 12 -11.28 0.94 -12.32
CA ALA A 12 -12.02 1.92 -13.12
C ALA A 12 -12.31 1.27 -14.48
N PRO A 13 -13.41 0.50 -14.59
CA PRO A 13 -13.80 -0.19 -15.81
C PRO A 13 -13.96 0.76 -17.00
N GLU A 14 -14.51 1.95 -16.75
CA GLU A 14 -14.73 3.02 -17.73
C GLU A 14 -13.43 3.54 -18.37
N LYS A 15 -12.28 3.25 -17.74
CA LYS A 15 -10.94 3.58 -18.25
C LYS A 15 -10.10 2.34 -18.53
N ASN A 16 -10.67 1.13 -18.44
CA ASN A 16 -9.98 -0.16 -18.50
C ASN A 16 -8.77 -0.25 -17.54
N ARG A 17 -8.88 0.38 -16.35
CA ARG A 17 -7.81 0.43 -15.35
C ARG A 17 -8.13 -0.52 -14.21
N PHE A 18 -7.41 -1.63 -14.20
CA PHE A 18 -7.43 -2.60 -13.12
C PHE A 18 -6.01 -2.69 -12.58
N ARG A 19 -5.78 -2.24 -11.35
CA ARG A 19 -4.44 -2.20 -10.74
C ARG A 19 -4.47 -2.80 -9.35
N SER A 20 -3.51 -3.69 -9.09
CA SER A 20 -3.20 -4.21 -7.77
C SER A 20 -1.95 -3.54 -7.24
N TRP A 21 -1.94 -3.30 -5.95
CA TRP A 21 -0.79 -2.79 -5.23
C TRP A 21 -0.75 -3.41 -3.84
N ARG A 22 0.29 -4.16 -3.52
CA ARG A 22 0.51 -4.77 -2.22
C ARG A 22 1.83 -4.30 -1.66
N ILE A 23 1.87 -4.03 -0.37
CA ILE A 23 3.10 -3.86 0.40
C ILE A 23 3.13 -4.81 1.59
N GLU A 24 4.29 -5.40 1.80
CA GLU A 24 4.64 -6.21 2.95
C GLU A 24 5.90 -5.61 3.56
N ILE A 25 5.94 -5.38 4.87
CA ILE A 25 7.12 -4.93 5.59
C ILE A 25 7.30 -5.85 6.79
N ASP A 26 8.39 -6.59 6.79
CA ASP A 26 8.73 -7.51 7.86
C ASP A 26 10.16 -7.29 8.31
N ARG A 27 10.46 -7.71 9.53
CA ARG A 27 11.82 -7.69 10.07
C ARG A 27 12.54 -8.98 9.68
N ASP A 28 13.74 -8.86 9.14
CA ASP A 28 14.59 -9.99 8.79
C ASP A 28 15.35 -10.54 10.01
N LEU A 29 16.14 -11.60 9.79
CA LEU A 29 16.93 -12.25 10.84
C LEU A 29 18.07 -11.38 11.38
N PHE A 30 18.43 -10.30 10.68
CA PHE A 30 19.48 -9.35 11.07
C PHE A 30 18.90 -8.09 11.74
N GLY A 31 17.58 -8.04 11.94
CA GLY A 31 16.88 -6.93 12.56
C GLY A 31 16.57 -5.76 11.62
N LEU A 32 16.92 -5.86 10.33
CA LEU A 32 16.55 -4.89 9.31
C LEU A 32 15.10 -5.10 8.87
N LEU A 33 14.46 -4.03 8.40
CA LEU A 33 13.12 -4.12 7.84
C LEU A 33 13.18 -4.25 6.33
N ASN A 34 12.65 -5.35 5.80
CA ASN A 34 12.49 -5.55 4.36
C ASN A 34 11.09 -5.14 3.94
N ALA A 35 10.98 -4.11 3.12
CA ALA A 35 9.74 -3.72 2.46
C ALA A 35 9.67 -4.30 1.05
N ARG A 36 8.66 -5.12 0.78
CA ARG A 36 8.34 -5.64 -0.55
C ARG A 36 7.09 -4.97 -1.07
N ILE A 37 7.17 -4.41 -2.27
CA ILE A 37 6.01 -3.87 -2.96
C ILE A 37 5.77 -4.65 -4.24
N THR A 38 4.61 -5.28 -4.35
CA THR A 38 4.13 -5.93 -5.57
C THR A 38 3.06 -5.08 -6.22
N PHE A 39 3.17 -4.83 -7.52
CA PHE A 39 2.23 -3.99 -8.25
C PHE A 39 2.04 -4.45 -9.69
N GLY A 40 0.83 -4.33 -10.20
CA GLY A 40 0.52 -4.87 -11.52
C GLY A 40 -0.89 -4.57 -12.00
N ARG A 41 -1.24 -5.17 -13.13
CA ARG A 41 -2.64 -5.28 -13.54
C ARG A 41 -3.27 -6.42 -12.75
N ILE A 42 -4.51 -6.26 -12.31
CA ILE A 42 -5.23 -7.36 -11.65
C ILE A 42 -5.33 -8.52 -12.64
N GLY A 43 -5.07 -9.75 -12.16
CA GLY A 43 -5.00 -10.95 -12.99
C GLY A 43 -3.63 -11.23 -13.63
N THR A 44 -2.61 -10.43 -13.34
CA THR A 44 -1.21 -10.74 -13.73
C THR A 44 -0.30 -10.80 -12.52
N THR A 45 0.85 -11.48 -12.66
CA THR A 45 1.86 -11.62 -11.60
C THR A 45 2.39 -10.26 -11.10
N GLY A 46 2.32 -9.23 -11.94
CA GLY A 46 2.84 -7.89 -11.61
C GLY A 46 4.36 -7.85 -11.54
N ARG A 47 4.89 -6.86 -10.83
CA ARG A 47 6.31 -6.67 -10.56
C ARG A 47 6.52 -6.42 -9.07
N THR A 48 7.58 -6.99 -8.52
CA THR A 48 7.95 -6.80 -7.12
C THR A 48 9.23 -5.97 -7.02
N ARG A 49 9.25 -5.01 -6.11
CA ARG A 49 10.45 -4.24 -5.74
C ARG A 49 10.68 -4.35 -4.25
N ARG A 50 11.95 -4.34 -3.83
CA ARG A 50 12.38 -4.51 -2.44
C ARG A 50 13.21 -3.31 -1.99
N TRP A 51 13.10 -2.97 -0.71
CA TRP A 51 13.89 -1.95 -0.03
C TRP A 51 14.16 -2.40 1.39
N ASP A 52 15.34 -2.09 1.89
CA ASP A 52 15.73 -2.39 3.26
C ASP A 52 15.85 -1.10 4.06
N PHE A 53 15.40 -1.14 5.32
CA PHE A 53 15.45 -0.01 6.23
C PHE A 53 16.09 -0.42 7.56
N PRO A 54 17.03 0.38 8.10
CA PRO A 54 17.64 0.14 9.39
C PRO A 54 16.70 0.43 10.56
N THR A 55 15.67 1.25 10.37
CA THR A 55 14.78 1.68 11.47
C THR A 55 13.31 1.62 11.10
N ASP A 56 12.48 1.37 12.12
CA ASP A 56 11.02 1.42 12.02
C ASP A 56 10.52 2.78 11.51
N ALA A 57 11.15 3.87 11.95
CA ALA A 57 10.79 5.22 11.56
C ALA A 57 11.00 5.48 10.05
N GLU A 58 12.10 4.97 9.49
CA GLU A 58 12.38 5.09 8.06
C GLU A 58 11.39 4.28 7.22
N ALA A 59 11.11 3.04 7.62
CA ALA A 59 10.11 2.20 6.96
C ALA A 59 8.71 2.83 7.03
N ALA A 60 8.32 3.37 8.19
CA ALA A 60 7.07 4.11 8.38
C ALA A 60 6.98 5.32 7.43
N ARG A 61 8.04 6.13 7.37
CA ARG A 61 8.11 7.31 6.50
C ARG A 61 7.99 6.91 5.03
N PHE A 62 8.66 5.84 4.63
CA PHE A 62 8.56 5.28 3.28
C PHE A 62 7.14 4.84 2.96
N LEU A 63 6.50 4.07 3.84
CA LEU A 63 5.11 3.62 3.68
C LEU A 63 4.16 4.81 3.51
N ARG A 64 4.23 5.81 4.41
CA ARG A 64 3.42 7.04 4.32
C ARG A 64 3.62 7.75 2.98
N ALA A 65 4.86 7.90 2.51
CA ALA A 65 5.15 8.54 1.23
C ALA A 65 4.56 7.77 0.04
N LYS A 66 4.67 6.43 0.04
CA LYS A 66 4.06 5.58 -0.99
C LYS A 66 2.55 5.69 -1.00
N LEU A 67 1.93 5.69 0.17
CA LEU A 67 0.49 5.76 0.25
C LEU A 67 -0.05 7.16 -0.11
N ARG A 68 0.62 8.25 0.32
CA ARG A 68 0.27 9.62 -0.10
C ARG A 68 0.26 9.78 -1.60
N ARG A 69 1.23 9.19 -2.31
CA ARG A 69 1.27 9.19 -3.79
C ARG A 69 0.08 8.47 -4.43
N ARG A 70 -0.53 7.51 -3.73
CA ARG A 70 -1.70 6.76 -4.21
C ARG A 70 -2.98 7.51 -3.91
N ALA A 71 -3.09 8.12 -2.73
CA ALA A 71 -4.17 9.04 -2.39
C ALA A 71 -4.23 10.24 -3.36
N SER A 72 -3.11 10.91 -3.62
CA SER A 72 -3.04 12.03 -4.58
C SER A 72 -3.11 11.58 -6.05
N GLY A 73 -2.68 10.34 -6.33
CA GLY A 73 -2.69 9.73 -7.65
C GLY A 73 -4.09 9.52 -8.23
N THR A 74 -5.12 9.43 -7.37
CA THR A 74 -6.53 9.30 -7.74
C THR A 74 -6.97 10.41 -8.70
N ARG A 75 -6.59 11.68 -8.45
CA ARG A 75 -6.93 12.83 -9.32
C ARG A 75 -6.28 12.77 -10.70
N ARG A 76 -5.07 12.20 -10.82
CA ARG A 76 -4.28 12.20 -12.08
C ARG A 76 -4.45 10.92 -12.90
N ARG A 77 -4.81 9.79 -12.27
CA ARG A 77 -4.85 8.44 -12.89
C ARG A 77 -6.24 7.81 -12.90
N GLY A 78 -7.28 8.55 -12.53
CA GLY A 78 -8.67 8.20 -12.85
C GLY A 78 -9.18 6.89 -12.26
N ALA A 79 -8.51 6.34 -11.25
CA ALA A 79 -8.96 5.17 -10.51
C ALA A 79 -8.60 5.37 -9.03
N VAL A 80 -9.61 5.21 -8.15
CA VAL A 80 -9.47 5.34 -6.69
C VAL A 80 -8.93 4.03 -6.15
N TYR A 81 -7.86 4.07 -5.35
CA TYR A 81 -7.41 2.90 -4.61
C TYR A 81 -8.29 2.67 -3.40
N ARG A 82 -8.81 1.45 -3.25
CA ARG A 82 -9.52 0.96 -2.06
C ARG A 82 -8.66 -0.07 -1.34
N VAL A 83 -8.76 -0.10 -0.01
CA VAL A 83 -8.15 -1.14 0.83
C VAL A 83 -8.91 -2.44 0.62
N ILE A 84 -8.18 -3.53 0.39
CA ILE A 84 -8.74 -4.87 0.22
C ILE A 84 -8.36 -5.75 1.41
N ASP A 85 -7.14 -5.60 1.89
CA ASP A 85 -6.62 -6.34 3.02
C ASP A 85 -5.58 -5.51 3.76
N ALA A 86 -5.52 -5.64 5.07
CA ALA A 86 -4.63 -4.87 5.93
C ALA A 86 -4.36 -5.62 7.24
N SER A 87 -3.09 -5.72 7.64
CA SER A 87 -2.73 -6.15 8.99
C SER A 87 -3.07 -5.06 10.01
N ALA A 88 -3.26 -5.43 11.28
CA ALA A 88 -3.54 -4.47 12.35
C ALA A 88 -2.48 -3.34 12.43
N THR A 89 -1.21 -3.68 12.21
CA THR A 89 -0.10 -2.73 12.19
C THR A 89 -0.20 -1.71 11.04
N ALA A 90 -0.90 -2.03 9.95
CA ALA A 90 -1.12 -1.13 8.82
C ALA A 90 -2.20 -0.07 9.09
N MET A 91 -3.14 -0.33 10.02
CA MET A 91 -4.30 0.53 10.26
C MET A 91 -3.96 2.00 10.56
N PRO A 92 -2.99 2.33 11.43
CA PRO A 92 -2.65 3.72 11.72
C PRO A 92 -2.12 4.46 10.48
N PHE A 93 -1.53 3.74 9.53
CA PHE A 93 -1.06 4.33 8.28
C PHE A 93 -2.22 4.63 7.35
N ILE A 94 -3.19 3.72 7.26
CA ILE A 94 -4.39 3.84 6.42
C ILE A 94 -5.27 4.99 6.89
N GLU A 95 -5.57 5.08 8.19
CA GLU A 95 -6.38 6.15 8.79
C GLU A 95 -5.78 7.54 8.52
N THR A 96 -4.45 7.64 8.48
CA THR A 96 -3.75 8.89 8.16
C THR A 96 -3.99 9.35 6.69
N LEU A 97 -4.44 8.45 5.80
CA LEU A 97 -4.65 8.73 4.38
C LEU A 97 -6.11 8.72 3.96
N LEU A 98 -6.89 7.88 4.63
CA LEU A 98 -8.33 7.84 4.56
C LEU A 98 -8.81 8.60 5.79
N SER A 99 -8.94 9.93 5.69
CA SER A 99 -10.00 10.60 6.44
C SER A 99 -11.31 10.01 5.93
N VAL A 100 -11.61 8.86 6.52
CA VAL A 100 -12.79 8.04 6.52
C VAL A 100 -13.88 8.58 5.60
N ASP A 101 -13.90 8.09 4.36
CA ASP A 101 -15.19 7.85 3.71
C ASP A 101 -15.71 6.54 4.30
N ARG A 102 -16.14 6.60 5.58
CA ARG A 102 -17.14 5.65 6.07
C ARG A 102 -18.42 6.14 5.41
N SER A 103 -18.66 5.71 4.18
CA SER A 103 -20.04 5.42 3.84
C SER A 103 -20.40 4.20 4.67
N PRO A 104 -21.32 4.32 5.65
CA PRO A 104 -22.00 3.14 6.14
C PRO A 104 -22.84 2.58 4.98
N GLU A 105 -23.10 1.27 5.06
CA GLU A 105 -24.12 0.51 4.31
C GLU A 105 -24.10 0.52 2.76
#